data_AF-A0A023D294-F1
#
_entry.id   AF-A0A023D294-F1
#
_cell.length_a   1.000
_cell.length_b   1.000
_cell.length_c   1.000
_cell.angle_alpha   90.00
_cell.angle_beta   90.00
_cell.angle_gamma   90.00
#
_symmetry.space_group_name_H-M   'P 1'
#
loop_
_entity.id
_entity.type
_entity.pdbx_description
1 polymer ?
#
loop_
_entity_poly.entity_id
_entity_poly.type
_entity_poly.pdbx_seq_one_letter_code
_entity_poly.pdbx_strand_id
1 'polypeptide(L)'
;MERRIAETDAGAAQPRKKRDHRVDALRGLALLMMLCDHVPQDWLNRLTLRNFGFADAAEIFVMLAGYASWLAYARRIPRPPPDGGWIVVGERILRRCWRLYLFQMLMLFVSIYTIRQWRHYDPVPVDFLEPELAHGSFWFWQVLTLQALPSNLNILPLYIVLLLGIPLMVLLWMGSPKLLLGVSFAIWLVPQFNPAINIPNWLDADGWYFNPLGWQFIFVLGMLASWIATRHGGDLPTPRWLKGLCWAWLLFGVIEHFPYHEWGLPSLAVIPVPGADKSVLVWPRWMEAMAILLLVQSSARARRFSEMRGGQALALLGRHSLEVFSLGTVLDLFARLAMNSFGDGLGMQVLVNLVGLLGVYGVAFWLERHRREAAFMAGRSRREIARAEPHPEPHNEQRGV
;
A
#
# COMPACT_ATOMS: atom_id res chain seq x y z
N MET A 1 34.63 -6.07 52.31
CA MET A 1 34.24 -4.66 52.01
C MET A 1 33.69 -4.65 50.59
N GLU A 2 32.57 -5.35 50.36
CA GLU A 2 32.03 -5.70 49.03
C GLU A 2 30.50 -5.86 49.08
N ARG A 3 29.77 -4.83 49.53
CA ARG A 3 28.32 -4.75 49.32
C ARG A 3 27.88 -3.29 49.27
N ARG A 4 28.07 -2.64 48.11
CA ARG A 4 27.48 -1.31 47.82
C ARG A 4 27.35 -1.08 46.30
N ILE A 5 26.77 -2.02 45.55
CA ILE A 5 26.26 -1.77 44.19
C ILE A 5 25.05 -2.67 43.95
N ALA A 6 23.88 -2.33 44.51
CA ALA A 6 22.63 -2.99 44.14
C ALA A 6 21.43 -2.17 44.63
N GLU A 7 21.30 -0.90 44.23
CA GLU A 7 20.07 -0.16 44.53
C GLU A 7 19.92 1.11 43.67
N THR A 8 19.95 0.96 42.33
CA THR A 8 19.32 1.93 41.41
C THR A 8 19.26 1.33 40.00
N ASP A 9 18.22 0.53 39.72
CA ASP A 9 17.68 0.39 38.36
C ASP A 9 16.35 -0.38 38.40
N ALA A 10 15.40 0.14 39.19
CA ALA A 10 14.00 -0.27 39.09
C ALA A 10 13.36 0.47 37.90
N GLY A 11 13.26 -0.23 36.77
CA GLY A 11 12.18 -0.01 35.80
C GLY A 11 12.20 1.31 35.01
N ALA A 12 13.32 1.67 34.39
CA ALA A 12 13.28 2.60 33.25
C ALA A 12 12.53 1.92 32.09
N ALA A 13 11.23 2.20 31.97
CA ALA A 13 10.43 1.81 30.82
C ALA A 13 11.17 2.29 29.55
N GLN A 14 11.65 1.35 28.72
CA GLN A 14 12.34 1.69 27.48
C GLN A 14 11.48 2.69 26.70
N PRO A 15 12.04 3.84 26.29
CA PRO A 15 11.27 4.84 25.56
C PRO A 15 10.66 4.17 24.35
N ARG A 16 9.32 4.17 24.29
CA ARG A 16 8.55 3.61 23.18
C ARG A 16 9.09 4.20 21.89
N LYS A 17 9.83 3.41 21.13
CA LYS A 17 10.49 3.87 19.89
C LYS A 17 9.44 4.56 19.01
N LYS A 18 9.60 5.87 18.81
CA LYS A 18 8.64 6.72 18.08
C LYS A 18 8.44 6.10 16.69
N ARG A 19 7.19 5.84 16.31
CA ARG A 19 6.85 5.25 15.00
C ARG A 19 7.27 6.23 13.92
N ASP A 20 7.98 5.74 12.90
CA ASP A 20 8.30 6.54 11.72
C ASP A 20 7.04 6.70 10.85
N HIS A 21 6.64 7.96 10.61
CA HIS A 21 5.43 8.30 9.87
C HIS A 21 5.67 8.52 8.37
N ARG A 22 6.92 8.50 7.88
CA ARG A 22 7.22 8.74 6.45
C ARG A 22 6.53 7.75 5.54
N VAL A 23 6.57 6.47 5.88
CA VAL A 23 5.93 5.39 5.11
C VAL A 23 4.40 5.55 5.09
N ASP A 24 3.80 5.86 6.23
CA ASP A 24 2.35 6.09 6.31
C ASP A 24 1.96 7.32 5.47
N ALA A 25 2.73 8.41 5.54
CA ALA A 25 2.48 9.63 4.78
C ALA A 25 2.64 9.43 3.27
N LEU A 26 3.71 8.75 2.84
CA LEU A 26 3.93 8.43 1.43
C LEU A 26 2.84 7.50 0.89
N ARG A 27 2.38 6.55 1.69
CA ARG A 27 1.23 5.70 1.35
C ARG A 27 -0.06 6.51 1.21
N GLY A 28 -0.30 7.46 2.10
CA GLY A 28 -1.43 8.39 2.01
C GLY A 28 -1.38 9.24 0.75
N LEU A 29 -0.20 9.75 0.40
CA LEU A 29 0.00 10.50 -0.84
C LEU A 29 -0.30 9.64 -2.08
N ALA A 30 0.19 8.39 -2.11
CA ALA A 30 -0.11 7.46 -3.19
C ALA A 30 -1.63 7.20 -3.33
N LEU A 31 -2.35 7.05 -2.21
CA LEU A 31 -3.81 6.88 -2.24
C LEU A 31 -4.54 8.09 -2.82
N LEU A 32 -4.09 9.31 -2.50
CA LEU A 32 -4.67 10.53 -3.08
C LEU A 32 -4.37 10.64 -4.58
N MET A 33 -3.14 10.29 -5.00
CA MET A 33 -2.79 10.24 -6.42
C MET A 33 -3.64 9.22 -7.16
N MET A 34 -3.86 8.01 -6.61
CA MET A 34 -4.73 7.00 -7.21
C MET A 34 -6.17 7.49 -7.40
N LEU A 35 -6.71 8.23 -6.42
CA LEU A 35 -8.05 8.80 -6.47
C LEU A 35 -8.18 9.78 -7.64
N CYS A 36 -7.21 10.69 -7.82
CA CYS A 36 -7.22 11.62 -8.95
C CYS A 36 -6.90 10.93 -10.27
N ASP A 37 -6.01 9.93 -10.27
CA ASP A 37 -5.50 9.24 -11.47
C ASP A 37 -6.56 8.48 -12.25
N HIS A 38 -7.66 8.17 -11.60
CA HIS A 38 -8.73 7.44 -12.21
C HIS A 38 -9.83 8.35 -12.75
N VAL A 39 -9.79 9.68 -12.60
CA VAL A 39 -10.78 10.55 -13.25
C VAL A 39 -10.18 11.12 -14.55
N PRO A 40 -10.56 10.62 -15.74
CA PRO A 40 -9.98 11.11 -16.99
C PRO A 40 -10.34 12.59 -17.22
N GLN A 41 -9.44 13.35 -17.85
CA GLN A 41 -9.59 14.81 -18.12
C GLN A 41 -9.55 15.73 -16.89
N ASP A 42 -9.42 15.18 -15.68
CA ASP A 42 -9.27 15.99 -14.48
C ASP A 42 -7.94 16.77 -14.47
N TRP A 43 -8.01 18.06 -14.17
CA TRP A 43 -6.81 18.88 -14.01
C TRP A 43 -5.88 18.34 -12.92
N LEU A 44 -6.41 17.79 -11.81
CA LEU A 44 -5.56 17.24 -10.75
C LEU A 44 -4.84 15.96 -11.18
N ASN A 45 -5.42 15.17 -12.09
CA ASN A 45 -4.73 14.02 -12.67
C ASN A 45 -3.40 14.45 -13.31
N ARG A 46 -3.32 15.61 -13.97
CA ARG A 46 -2.08 16.13 -14.58
C ARG A 46 -0.95 16.42 -13.58
N LEU A 47 -1.27 16.51 -12.29
CA LEU A 47 -0.32 16.81 -11.21
C LEU A 47 0.14 15.57 -10.43
N THR A 48 -0.27 14.37 -10.84
CA THR A 48 0.09 13.11 -10.17
C THR A 48 1.39 12.52 -10.72
N LEU A 49 1.94 11.56 -9.97
CA LEU A 49 3.21 10.89 -10.33
C LEU A 49 3.18 10.26 -11.74
N ARG A 50 2.00 9.81 -12.19
CA ARG A 50 1.81 9.20 -13.52
C ARG A 50 2.30 10.09 -14.68
N ASN A 51 2.33 11.41 -14.48
CA ASN A 51 2.74 12.40 -15.47
C ASN A 51 4.19 12.89 -15.32
N PHE A 52 4.91 12.44 -14.29
CA PHE A 52 6.25 12.94 -13.96
C PHE A 52 7.32 11.83 -13.97
N GLY A 53 7.01 10.68 -14.54
CA GLY A 53 7.94 9.56 -14.61
C GLY A 53 7.35 8.32 -15.25
N PHE A 54 8.11 7.24 -15.13
CA PHE A 54 7.73 5.88 -15.51
C PHE A 54 6.81 5.23 -14.48
N ALA A 55 6.87 5.68 -13.22
CA ALA A 55 6.06 5.15 -12.13
C ALA A 55 4.74 5.89 -11.93
N ASP A 56 3.75 5.19 -11.39
CA ASP A 56 2.55 5.79 -10.83
C ASP A 56 2.40 5.41 -9.36
N ALA A 57 1.29 5.82 -8.76
CA ALA A 57 1.04 5.61 -7.36
C ALA A 57 0.98 4.12 -6.95
N ALA A 58 0.65 3.20 -7.88
CA ALA A 58 0.55 1.77 -7.61
C ALA A 58 1.89 1.14 -7.25
N GLU A 59 2.98 1.51 -7.91
CA GLU A 59 4.30 0.94 -7.60
C GLU A 59 4.76 1.36 -6.21
N ILE A 60 4.58 2.65 -5.88
CA ILE A 60 4.83 3.13 -4.51
C ILE A 60 3.95 2.37 -3.52
N PHE A 61 2.66 2.21 -3.80
CA PHE A 61 1.74 1.55 -2.90
C PHE A 61 2.10 0.09 -2.62
N VAL A 62 2.42 -0.70 -3.65
CA VAL A 62 2.80 -2.11 -3.52
C VAL A 62 4.17 -2.25 -2.86
N MET A 63 5.14 -1.40 -3.19
CA MET A 63 6.45 -1.38 -2.52
C MET A 63 6.30 -1.10 -1.02
N LEU A 64 5.49 -0.10 -0.64
CA LEU A 64 5.20 0.20 0.76
C LEU A 64 4.38 -0.89 1.43
N ALA A 65 3.56 -1.64 0.69
CA ALA A 65 2.89 -2.83 1.20
C ALA A 65 3.91 -3.90 1.60
N GLY A 66 4.97 -4.11 0.80
CA GLY A 66 6.11 -4.96 1.15
C GLY A 66 6.86 -4.44 2.38
N TYR A 67 7.13 -3.14 2.43
CA TYR A 67 7.78 -2.49 3.57
C TYR A 67 7.00 -2.69 4.87
N ALA A 68 5.68 -2.50 4.84
CA ALA A 68 4.79 -2.70 5.98
C ALA A 68 4.67 -4.18 6.36
N SER A 69 4.65 -5.08 5.37
CA SER A 69 4.57 -6.53 5.59
C SER A 69 5.78 -7.07 6.34
N TRP A 70 6.96 -6.51 6.10
CA TRP A 70 8.15 -6.82 6.91
C TRP A 70 7.95 -6.50 8.39
N LEU A 71 7.45 -5.28 8.68
CA LEU A 71 7.23 -4.79 10.05
C LEU A 71 6.09 -5.52 10.78
N ALA A 72 5.06 -5.93 10.04
CA ALA A 72 3.86 -6.55 10.59
C ALA A 72 4.03 -8.06 10.78
N TYR A 73 4.64 -8.75 9.80
CA TYR A 73 4.63 -10.21 9.69
C TYR A 73 6.04 -10.79 9.64
N ALA A 74 6.85 -10.43 8.63
CA ALA A 74 8.07 -11.17 8.30
C ALA A 74 9.07 -11.23 9.47
N ARG A 75 9.33 -10.09 10.13
CA ARG A 75 10.26 -10.04 11.29
C ARG A 75 9.78 -10.79 12.54
N ARG A 76 8.51 -11.21 12.57
CA ARG A 76 7.90 -11.93 13.70
C ARG A 76 7.93 -13.44 13.49
N ILE A 77 7.99 -13.92 12.25
CA ILE A 77 8.00 -15.37 11.96
C ILE A 77 9.15 -16.10 12.69
N PRO A 78 10.40 -15.61 12.68
CA PRO A 78 11.51 -16.28 13.36
C PRO A 78 11.48 -16.22 14.90
N ARG A 79 10.50 -15.52 15.51
CA ARG A 79 10.41 -15.40 16.98
C ARG A 79 9.56 -16.54 17.54
N PRO A 80 9.83 -17.00 18.78
CA PRO A 80 9.00 -18.02 19.41
C PRO A 80 7.58 -17.49 19.70
N PRO A 81 6.57 -18.37 19.78
CA PRO A 81 5.25 -18.02 20.32
C PRO A 81 5.36 -17.50 21.76
N PRO A 82 4.47 -16.59 22.22
CA PRO A 82 3.29 -16.06 21.53
C PRO A 82 3.57 -14.84 20.62
N ASP A 83 4.78 -14.28 20.68
CA ASP A 83 5.15 -13.05 19.98
C ASP A 83 5.35 -13.23 18.47
N GLY A 84 5.61 -14.47 18.05
CA GLY A 84 5.90 -14.86 16.68
C GLY A 84 5.51 -16.30 16.33
N GLY A 85 6.18 -16.84 15.31
CA GLY A 85 5.98 -18.20 14.83
C GLY A 85 5.11 -18.28 13.59
N TRP A 86 5.34 -19.35 12.80
CA TRP A 86 4.67 -19.60 11.53
C TRP A 86 3.14 -19.60 11.64
N ILE A 87 2.60 -20.28 12.65
CA ILE A 87 1.15 -20.42 12.84
C ILE A 87 0.51 -19.08 13.21
N VAL A 88 1.04 -18.41 14.24
CA VAL A 88 0.50 -17.13 14.73
C VAL A 88 0.56 -16.04 13.65
N VAL A 89 1.66 -15.97 12.90
CA VAL A 89 1.78 -15.00 11.80
C VAL A 89 0.94 -15.41 10.60
N GLY A 90 0.89 -16.70 10.26
CA GLY A 90 0.04 -17.23 9.18
C GLY A 90 -1.43 -16.90 9.40
N GLU A 91 -1.95 -17.11 10.60
CA GLU A 91 -3.33 -16.77 10.96
C GLU A 91 -3.61 -15.25 10.86
N ARG A 92 -2.65 -14.40 11.23
CA ARG A 92 -2.75 -12.94 11.04
C ARG A 92 -2.78 -12.55 9.57
N ILE A 93 -1.95 -13.21 8.74
CA ILE A 93 -1.93 -13.03 7.28
C ILE A 93 -3.29 -13.45 6.70
N LEU A 94 -3.80 -14.64 7.03
CA LEU A 94 -5.07 -15.15 6.53
C LEU A 94 -6.25 -14.25 6.89
N ARG A 95 -6.34 -13.77 8.15
CA ARG A 95 -7.35 -12.77 8.54
C ARG A 95 -7.23 -11.48 7.73
N ARG A 96 -6.01 -11.04 7.43
CA ARG A 96 -5.80 -9.85 6.59
C ARG A 96 -6.23 -10.11 5.16
N CYS A 97 -5.88 -11.25 4.56
CA CYS A 97 -6.29 -11.65 3.23
C CYS A 97 -7.81 -11.78 3.12
N TRP A 98 -8.47 -12.38 4.12
CA TRP A 98 -9.93 -12.46 4.20
C TRP A 98 -10.58 -11.07 4.19
N ARG A 99 -10.03 -10.14 4.98
CA ARG A 99 -10.52 -8.75 4.96
C ARG A 99 -10.33 -8.08 3.60
N LEU A 100 -9.18 -8.28 2.95
CA LEU A 100 -8.95 -7.76 1.59
C LEU A 100 -9.95 -8.35 0.58
N TYR A 101 -10.21 -9.65 0.67
CA TYR A 101 -11.18 -10.34 -0.16
C TYR A 101 -12.59 -9.76 0.01
N LEU A 102 -13.04 -9.57 1.25
CA LEU A 102 -14.36 -8.97 1.52
C LEU A 102 -14.48 -7.55 0.94
N PHE A 103 -13.45 -6.73 1.08
CA PHE A 103 -13.44 -5.38 0.49
C PHE A 103 -13.42 -5.42 -1.04
N GLN A 104 -12.68 -6.36 -1.64
CA GLN A 104 -12.69 -6.58 -3.09
C GLN A 104 -14.09 -6.97 -3.58
N MET A 105 -14.74 -7.93 -2.92
CA MET A 105 -16.09 -8.39 -3.29
C MET A 105 -17.13 -7.28 -3.13
N LEU A 106 -17.06 -6.52 -2.04
CA LEU A 106 -17.95 -5.38 -1.80
C LEU A 106 -17.80 -4.32 -2.90
N MET A 107 -16.56 -3.95 -3.22
CA MET A 107 -16.27 -2.96 -4.26
C MET A 107 -16.76 -3.43 -5.63
N LEU A 108 -16.48 -4.68 -6.01
CA LEU A 108 -16.98 -5.26 -7.26
C LEU A 108 -18.51 -5.24 -7.33
N PHE A 109 -19.19 -5.68 -6.27
CA PHE A 109 -20.65 -5.70 -6.23
C PHE A 109 -21.24 -4.29 -6.36
N VAL A 110 -20.71 -3.33 -5.61
CA VAL A 110 -21.14 -1.93 -5.69
C VAL A 110 -20.88 -1.36 -7.08
N SER A 111 -19.74 -1.64 -7.69
CA SER A 111 -19.41 -1.16 -9.03
C SER A 111 -20.35 -1.72 -10.09
N ILE A 112 -20.54 -3.04 -10.11
CA ILE A 112 -21.43 -3.72 -11.07
C ILE A 112 -22.87 -3.22 -10.89
N TYR A 113 -23.36 -3.14 -9.65
CA TYR A 113 -24.71 -2.64 -9.37
C TYR A 113 -24.87 -1.20 -9.85
N THR A 114 -23.93 -0.33 -9.50
CA THR A 114 -23.97 1.09 -9.86
C THR A 114 -24.00 1.27 -11.38
N ILE A 115 -23.11 0.59 -12.12
CA ILE A 115 -23.06 0.68 -13.58
C ILE A 115 -24.35 0.15 -14.22
N ARG A 116 -24.89 -0.98 -13.73
CA ARG A 116 -26.18 -1.51 -14.22
C ARG A 116 -27.31 -0.51 -14.04
N GLN A 117 -27.41 0.10 -12.85
CA GLN A 117 -28.45 1.10 -12.59
C GLN A 117 -28.24 2.36 -13.43
N TRP A 118 -27.00 2.83 -13.59
CA TRP A 118 -26.69 4.02 -14.37
C TRP A 118 -27.03 3.85 -15.86
N ARG A 119 -26.80 2.64 -16.42
CA ARG A 119 -27.16 2.31 -17.80
C ARG A 119 -28.65 2.39 -18.11
N HIS A 120 -29.52 2.30 -17.10
CA HIS A 120 -30.95 2.53 -17.30
C HIS A 120 -31.30 4.02 -17.48
N TYR A 121 -30.42 4.91 -17.03
CA TYR A 121 -30.60 6.37 -17.08
C TYR A 121 -29.85 7.00 -18.26
N ASP A 122 -28.59 6.61 -18.50
CA ASP A 122 -27.73 7.21 -19.52
C ASP A 122 -26.79 6.17 -20.15
N PRO A 123 -26.46 6.26 -21.46
CA PRO A 123 -25.51 5.34 -22.09
C PRO A 123 -24.12 5.43 -21.45
N VAL A 124 -23.71 4.33 -20.80
CA VAL A 124 -22.37 4.21 -20.22
C VAL A 124 -21.45 3.54 -21.23
N PRO A 125 -20.28 4.12 -21.55
CA PRO A 125 -19.31 3.51 -22.43
C PRO A 125 -18.94 2.10 -21.98
N VAL A 126 -18.57 1.34 -22.98
CA VAL A 126 -18.24 -0.07 -22.86
C VAL A 126 -17.07 -0.30 -21.89
N ASP A 127 -16.05 0.56 -21.94
CA ASP A 127 -14.80 0.48 -21.17
C ASP A 127 -14.94 0.59 -19.63
N PHE A 128 -16.15 0.85 -19.12
CA PHE A 128 -16.38 0.97 -17.68
C PHE A 128 -16.35 -0.38 -16.93
N LEU A 129 -16.84 -1.47 -17.54
CA LEU A 129 -16.86 -2.87 -17.00
C LEU A 129 -17.57 -3.80 -18.02
N GLU A 130 -17.12 -3.84 -19.28
CA GLU A 130 -17.78 -4.61 -20.36
C GLU A 130 -17.92 -6.12 -20.07
N PRO A 131 -16.85 -6.85 -19.70
CA PRO A 131 -16.93 -8.30 -19.68
C PRO A 131 -17.79 -8.86 -18.53
N GLU A 132 -18.09 -8.09 -17.48
CA GLU A 132 -18.97 -8.48 -16.38
C GLU A 132 -20.47 -8.41 -16.70
N LEU A 133 -20.84 -7.66 -17.75
CA LEU A 133 -22.24 -7.42 -18.12
C LEU A 133 -22.70 -8.22 -19.34
N ALA A 134 -21.77 -8.69 -20.16
CA ALA A 134 -22.06 -9.40 -21.41
C ALA A 134 -22.41 -10.89 -21.25
N HIS A 135 -22.10 -11.54 -20.12
CA HIS A 135 -22.02 -13.01 -20.03
C HIS A 135 -23.06 -13.70 -19.11
N GLY A 136 -24.24 -13.11 -18.88
CA GLY A 136 -25.34 -13.78 -18.18
C GLY A 136 -25.17 -13.88 -16.66
N SER A 137 -25.43 -15.04 -16.03
CA SER A 137 -25.34 -15.26 -14.56
C SER A 137 -24.13 -16.09 -14.10
N PHE A 138 -23.37 -16.68 -15.04
CA PHE A 138 -22.24 -17.58 -14.73
C PHE A 138 -20.97 -16.85 -14.26
N TRP A 139 -20.89 -15.52 -14.45
CA TRP A 139 -19.80 -14.66 -13.98
C TRP A 139 -19.65 -14.63 -12.45
N PHE A 140 -20.72 -14.94 -11.71
CA PHE A 140 -20.71 -14.86 -10.24
C PHE A 140 -19.61 -15.74 -9.63
N TRP A 141 -19.47 -16.98 -10.11
CA TRP A 141 -18.44 -17.89 -9.63
C TRP A 141 -17.03 -17.41 -10.01
N GLN A 142 -16.87 -16.90 -11.23
CA GLN A 142 -15.59 -16.37 -11.72
C GLN A 142 -15.13 -15.16 -10.89
N VAL A 143 -16.06 -14.30 -10.47
CA VAL A 143 -15.78 -13.17 -9.58
C VAL A 143 -15.46 -13.63 -8.16
N LEU A 144 -16.25 -14.55 -7.60
CA LEU A 144 -16.03 -15.07 -6.25
C LEU A 144 -14.68 -15.77 -6.10
N THR A 145 -14.20 -16.46 -7.14
CA THR A 145 -12.92 -17.18 -7.14
C THR A 145 -11.74 -16.32 -7.59
N LEU A 146 -11.94 -15.01 -7.80
CA LEU A 146 -10.92 -14.07 -8.29
C LEU A 146 -10.33 -14.44 -9.67
N GLN A 147 -11.09 -15.15 -10.50
CA GLN A 147 -10.71 -15.46 -11.89
C GLN A 147 -11.12 -14.35 -12.86
N ALA A 148 -12.21 -13.62 -12.56
CA ALA A 148 -12.65 -12.45 -13.30
C ALA A 148 -12.27 -11.17 -12.54
N LEU A 149 -11.23 -10.48 -13.01
CA LEU A 149 -10.69 -9.30 -12.33
C LEU A 149 -10.61 -8.09 -13.28
N PRO A 150 -11.48 -7.07 -13.12
CA PRO A 150 -11.36 -5.84 -13.88
C PRO A 150 -10.03 -5.15 -13.56
N SER A 151 -9.37 -4.60 -14.58
CA SER A 151 -8.00 -4.08 -14.47
C SER A 151 -7.85 -3.02 -13.38
N ASN A 152 -8.83 -2.11 -13.22
CA ASN A 152 -8.83 -1.08 -12.19
C ASN A 152 -8.96 -1.64 -10.75
N LEU A 153 -9.50 -2.85 -10.59
CA LEU A 153 -9.71 -3.50 -9.29
C LEU A 153 -8.74 -4.66 -9.04
N ASN A 154 -7.75 -4.85 -9.90
CA ASN A 154 -6.85 -6.00 -9.88
C ASN A 154 -5.73 -5.89 -8.81
N ILE A 155 -5.56 -4.73 -8.17
CA ILE A 155 -4.50 -4.49 -7.15
C ILE A 155 -4.74 -5.21 -5.79
N LEU A 156 -6.00 -5.36 -5.34
CA LEU A 156 -6.29 -6.08 -4.09
C LEU A 156 -6.07 -7.60 -4.22
N PRO A 157 -6.52 -8.27 -5.30
CA PRO A 157 -6.14 -9.66 -5.59
C PRO A 157 -4.63 -9.87 -5.61
N LEU A 158 -3.88 -9.00 -6.31
CA LEU A 158 -2.41 -9.02 -6.27
C LEU A 158 -1.92 -8.98 -4.82
N TYR A 159 -2.44 -8.07 -4.00
CA TYR A 159 -1.99 -7.94 -2.62
C TYR A 159 -2.26 -9.20 -1.78
N ILE A 160 -3.38 -9.90 -2.01
CA ILE A 160 -3.66 -11.19 -1.36
C ILE A 160 -2.58 -12.21 -1.73
N VAL A 161 -2.24 -12.35 -3.01
CA VAL A 161 -1.19 -13.28 -3.49
C VAL A 161 0.15 -12.96 -2.83
N LEU A 162 0.54 -11.68 -2.80
CA LEU A 162 1.81 -11.24 -2.20
C LEU A 162 1.86 -11.50 -0.69
N LEU A 163 0.76 -11.28 0.04
CA LEU A 163 0.68 -11.58 1.47
C LEU A 163 0.77 -13.08 1.75
N LEU A 164 0.09 -13.91 0.96
CA LEU A 164 0.17 -15.37 1.05
C LEU A 164 1.57 -15.89 0.70
N GLY A 165 2.33 -15.17 -0.13
CA GLY A 165 3.72 -15.47 -0.45
C GLY A 165 4.74 -15.15 0.66
N ILE A 166 4.36 -14.37 1.68
CA ILE A 166 5.28 -13.95 2.76
C ILE A 166 5.99 -15.12 3.44
N PRO A 167 5.33 -16.22 3.83
CA PRO A 167 6.01 -17.35 4.47
C PRO A 167 7.17 -17.88 3.62
N LEU A 168 6.96 -18.06 2.31
CA LEU A 168 7.99 -18.48 1.37
C LEU A 168 9.10 -17.43 1.25
N MET A 169 8.75 -16.15 1.13
CA MET A 169 9.73 -15.07 1.08
C MET A 169 10.60 -15.02 2.36
N VAL A 170 10.02 -15.32 3.53
CA VAL A 170 10.77 -15.40 4.79
C VAL A 170 11.68 -16.62 4.82
N LEU A 171 11.24 -17.78 4.34
CA LEU A 171 12.10 -18.97 4.21
C LEU A 171 13.35 -18.65 3.36
N LEU A 172 13.17 -18.00 2.21
CA LEU A 172 14.28 -17.57 1.36
C LEU A 172 15.19 -16.55 2.05
N TRP A 173 14.60 -15.56 2.75
CA TRP A 173 15.35 -14.54 3.49
C TRP A 173 16.16 -15.13 4.66
N MET A 174 15.62 -16.14 5.35
CA MET A 174 16.32 -16.86 6.42
C MET A 174 17.56 -17.60 5.91
N GLY A 175 17.52 -18.10 4.67
CA GLY A 175 18.70 -18.63 3.98
C GLY A 175 19.71 -17.51 3.69
N SER A 176 19.29 -16.47 2.98
CA SER A 176 19.97 -15.17 2.98
C SER A 176 19.11 -14.07 2.32
N PRO A 177 19.28 -12.78 2.68
CA PRO A 177 18.63 -11.67 1.98
C PRO A 177 18.97 -11.62 0.48
N LYS A 178 20.19 -12.06 0.11
CA LYS A 178 20.64 -12.14 -1.29
C LYS A 178 19.89 -13.23 -2.06
N LEU A 179 19.62 -14.37 -1.43
CA LEU A 179 18.84 -15.46 -2.01
C LEU A 179 17.42 -15.00 -2.32
N LEU A 180 16.74 -14.35 -1.36
CA LEU A 180 15.40 -13.77 -1.60
C LEU A 180 15.42 -12.80 -2.79
N LEU A 181 16.38 -11.87 -2.82
CA LEU A 181 16.50 -10.91 -3.91
C LEU A 181 16.76 -11.60 -5.26
N GLY A 182 17.69 -12.56 -5.30
CA GLY A 182 18.05 -13.28 -6.52
C GLY A 182 16.90 -14.12 -7.08
N VAL A 183 16.20 -14.86 -6.23
CA VAL A 183 15.01 -15.65 -6.64
C VAL A 183 13.89 -14.72 -7.11
N SER A 184 13.62 -13.65 -6.36
CA SER A 184 12.60 -12.67 -6.74
C SER A 184 12.92 -11.99 -8.07
N PHE A 185 14.19 -11.64 -8.32
CA PHE A 185 14.63 -11.08 -9.59
C PHE A 185 14.51 -12.08 -10.75
N ALA A 186 14.86 -13.35 -10.52
CA ALA A 186 14.71 -14.40 -11.52
C ALA A 186 13.25 -14.63 -11.91
N ILE A 187 12.31 -14.60 -10.95
CA ILE A 187 10.87 -14.66 -11.22
C ILE A 187 10.41 -13.43 -12.02
N TRP A 188 10.89 -12.23 -11.67
CA TRP A 188 10.57 -11.01 -12.41
C TRP A 188 11.04 -11.04 -13.86
N LEU A 189 12.20 -11.65 -14.16
CA LEU A 189 12.69 -11.78 -15.54
C LEU A 189 11.75 -12.59 -16.45
N VAL A 190 10.94 -13.51 -15.91
CA VAL A 190 10.06 -14.38 -16.69
C VAL A 190 9.10 -13.58 -17.60
N PRO A 191 8.24 -12.70 -17.07
CA PRO A 191 7.36 -11.88 -17.91
C PRO A 191 8.10 -10.82 -18.74
N GLN A 192 9.36 -10.49 -18.41
CA GLN A 192 10.17 -9.59 -19.24
C GLN A 192 10.64 -10.24 -20.54
N PHE A 193 10.92 -11.54 -20.53
CA PHE A 193 11.30 -12.30 -21.73
C PHE A 193 10.09 -12.82 -22.49
N ASN A 194 9.02 -13.19 -21.79
CA ASN A 194 7.78 -13.62 -22.40
C ASN A 194 6.57 -13.04 -21.64
N PRO A 195 6.05 -11.88 -22.09
CA PRO A 195 4.90 -11.21 -21.46
C PRO A 195 3.63 -12.06 -21.41
N ALA A 196 3.49 -13.06 -22.29
CA ALA A 196 2.34 -13.97 -22.29
C ALA A 196 2.33 -14.93 -21.08
N ILE A 197 3.43 -15.04 -20.34
CA ILE A 197 3.46 -15.81 -19.08
C ILE A 197 2.80 -14.98 -17.99
N ASN A 198 1.50 -15.21 -17.82
CA ASN A 198 0.67 -14.52 -16.84
C ASN A 198 -0.32 -15.51 -16.19
N ILE A 199 -0.93 -15.10 -15.08
CA ILE A 199 -2.06 -15.82 -14.52
C ILE A 199 -3.28 -15.52 -15.41
N PRO A 200 -4.06 -16.55 -15.82
CA PRO A 200 -5.27 -16.33 -16.61
C PRO A 200 -6.26 -15.39 -15.91
N ASN A 201 -6.88 -14.51 -16.68
CA ASN A 201 -7.98 -13.66 -16.27
C ASN A 201 -9.14 -13.94 -17.22
N TRP A 202 -10.31 -14.20 -16.66
CA TRP A 202 -11.48 -14.53 -17.45
C TRP A 202 -12.02 -13.31 -18.22
N LEU A 203 -11.73 -12.09 -17.74
CA LEU A 203 -12.16 -10.84 -18.37
C LEU A 203 -11.17 -10.31 -19.41
N ASP A 204 -9.93 -10.79 -19.41
CA ASP A 204 -8.84 -10.26 -20.22
C ASP A 204 -7.96 -11.40 -20.72
N ALA A 205 -7.83 -11.53 -22.05
CA ALA A 205 -7.06 -12.58 -22.69
C ALA A 205 -5.56 -12.52 -22.35
N ASP A 206 -5.04 -11.33 -22.03
CA ASP A 206 -3.63 -11.12 -21.65
C ASP A 206 -3.35 -11.48 -20.18
N GLY A 207 -4.39 -11.89 -19.44
CA GLY A 207 -4.30 -12.35 -18.06
C GLY A 207 -4.46 -11.23 -17.02
N TRP A 208 -3.81 -11.38 -15.87
CA TRP A 208 -3.91 -10.40 -14.80
C TRP A 208 -3.22 -9.09 -15.18
N TYR A 209 -3.95 -7.97 -15.03
CA TYR A 209 -3.38 -6.65 -15.27
C TYR A 209 -2.19 -6.34 -14.37
N PHE A 210 -2.19 -6.77 -13.10
CA PHE A 210 -1.00 -6.72 -12.24
C PHE A 210 -0.39 -8.11 -12.15
N ASN A 211 0.48 -8.47 -13.10
CA ASN A 211 1.07 -9.82 -13.17
C ASN A 211 1.88 -10.12 -11.89
N PRO A 212 1.46 -11.11 -11.06
CA PRO A 212 2.12 -11.36 -9.78
C PRO A 212 3.59 -11.78 -9.90
N LEU A 213 4.02 -12.32 -11.05
CA LEU A 213 5.42 -12.67 -11.30
C LEU A 213 6.31 -11.42 -11.36
N GLY A 214 5.83 -10.36 -12.03
CA GLY A 214 6.53 -9.08 -12.09
C GLY A 214 6.43 -8.31 -10.78
N TRP A 215 5.20 -8.16 -10.27
CA TRP A 215 4.88 -7.30 -9.14
C TRP A 215 5.39 -7.81 -7.78
N GLN A 216 5.68 -9.10 -7.63
CA GLN A 216 6.32 -9.59 -6.40
C GLN A 216 7.72 -9.00 -6.18
N PHE A 217 8.42 -8.59 -7.23
CA PHE A 217 9.77 -8.04 -7.10
C PHE A 217 9.80 -6.71 -6.36
N ILE A 218 8.95 -5.75 -6.75
CA ILE A 218 8.88 -4.46 -6.06
C ILE A 218 8.39 -4.61 -4.60
N PHE A 219 7.53 -5.60 -4.34
CA PHE A 219 7.13 -5.95 -2.98
C PHE A 219 8.31 -6.47 -2.15
N VAL A 220 9.12 -7.38 -2.69
CA VAL A 220 10.33 -7.91 -2.06
C VAL A 220 11.36 -6.80 -1.81
N LEU A 221 11.55 -5.90 -2.79
CA LEU A 221 12.38 -4.71 -2.63
C LEU A 221 11.93 -3.85 -1.43
N GLY A 222 10.63 -3.63 -1.29
CA GLY A 222 10.05 -2.96 -0.13
C GLY A 222 10.30 -3.70 1.19
N MET A 223 10.17 -5.02 1.21
CA MET A 223 10.47 -5.85 2.39
C MET A 223 11.93 -5.73 2.82
N LEU A 224 12.86 -5.83 1.86
CA LEU A 224 14.30 -5.71 2.11
C LEU A 224 14.69 -4.30 2.56
N ALA A 225 14.09 -3.27 1.95
CA ALA A 225 14.26 -1.89 2.39
C ALA A 225 13.82 -1.71 3.86
N SER A 226 12.68 -2.27 4.24
CA SER A 226 12.21 -2.25 5.64
C SER A 226 13.13 -3.01 6.59
N TRP A 227 13.64 -4.17 6.16
CA TRP A 227 14.63 -4.93 6.91
C TRP A 227 15.90 -4.11 7.19
N ILE A 228 16.47 -3.47 6.17
CA ILE A 228 17.63 -2.58 6.31
C ILE A 228 17.27 -1.41 7.23
N ALA A 229 16.16 -0.72 6.96
CA ALA A 229 15.75 0.45 7.73
C ALA A 229 15.57 0.13 9.23
N THR A 230 15.00 -1.04 9.57
CA THR A 230 14.85 -1.45 10.98
C THR A 230 16.17 -1.58 11.73
N ARG A 231 17.27 -1.92 11.04
CA ARG A 231 18.63 -2.00 11.61
C ARG A 231 19.30 -0.63 11.74
N HIS A 232 18.82 0.36 11.00
CA HIS A 232 19.37 1.73 10.99
C HIS A 232 18.38 2.75 11.59
N GLY A 233 17.69 2.38 12.67
CA GLY A 233 16.84 3.34 13.40
C GLY A 233 15.60 3.81 12.64
N GLY A 234 15.23 3.15 11.54
CA GLY A 234 14.15 3.54 10.64
C GLY A 234 14.63 4.35 9.42
N ASP A 235 15.91 4.67 9.29
CA ASP A 235 16.45 5.31 8.09
C ASP A 235 16.98 4.28 7.09
N LEU A 236 16.83 4.55 5.80
CA LEU A 236 17.60 3.85 4.77
C LEU A 236 18.94 4.58 4.59
N PRO A 237 20.08 3.95 4.93
CA PRO A 237 21.38 4.57 4.71
C PRO A 237 21.64 4.67 3.21
N THR A 238 21.68 5.89 2.69
CA THR A 238 21.87 6.16 1.27
C THR A 238 23.02 7.15 1.09
N PRO A 239 24.15 6.74 0.49
CA PRO A 239 25.29 7.64 0.25
C PRO A 239 24.94 8.76 -0.73
N ARG A 240 25.67 9.88 -0.68
CA ARG A 240 25.37 11.09 -1.49
C ARG A 240 25.37 10.82 -2.99
N TRP A 241 26.31 10.01 -3.49
CA TRP A 241 26.37 9.65 -4.91
C TRP A 241 25.11 8.91 -5.37
N LEU A 242 24.59 8.00 -4.54
CA LEU A 242 23.37 7.24 -4.85
C LEU A 242 22.14 8.16 -4.80
N LYS A 243 22.08 9.12 -3.87
CA LYS A 243 21.04 10.16 -3.89
C LYS A 243 21.10 11.00 -5.17
N GLY A 244 22.31 11.34 -5.62
CA GLY A 244 22.53 12.03 -6.90
C GLY A 244 21.99 11.22 -8.08
N LEU A 245 22.27 9.92 -8.11
CA LEU A 245 21.74 9.00 -9.13
C LEU A 245 20.21 8.89 -9.07
N CYS A 246 19.62 8.81 -7.87
CA CYS A 246 18.16 8.84 -7.71
C CYS A 246 17.56 10.13 -8.27
N TRP A 247 18.11 11.30 -7.92
CA TRP A 247 17.62 12.57 -8.45
C TRP A 247 17.79 12.69 -9.97
N ALA A 248 18.92 12.23 -10.50
CA ALA A 248 19.15 12.19 -11.95
C ALA A 248 18.14 11.29 -12.66
N TRP A 249 17.86 10.10 -12.09
CA TRP A 249 16.86 9.18 -12.61
C TRP A 249 15.44 9.77 -12.59
N LEU A 250 15.05 10.42 -11.49
CA LEU A 250 13.75 11.09 -11.40
C LEU A 250 13.64 12.27 -12.37
N LEU A 251 14.69 13.08 -12.50
CA LEU A 251 14.70 14.19 -13.46
C LEU A 251 14.63 13.68 -14.90
N PHE A 252 15.34 12.60 -15.21
CA PHE A 252 15.23 11.93 -16.50
C PHE A 252 13.80 11.44 -16.77
N GLY A 253 13.16 10.77 -15.80
CA GLY A 253 11.76 10.36 -15.90
C GLY A 253 10.82 11.54 -16.18
N VAL A 254 10.98 12.66 -15.46
CA VAL A 254 10.22 13.89 -15.72
C VAL A 254 10.45 14.39 -17.15
N ILE A 255 11.71 14.49 -17.60
CA ILE A 255 12.02 15.00 -18.95
C ILE A 255 11.38 14.12 -20.03
N GLU A 256 11.36 12.80 -19.85
CA GLU A 256 10.82 11.88 -20.86
C GLU A 256 9.29 11.77 -20.83
N HIS A 257 8.65 11.83 -19.65
CA HIS A 257 7.21 11.52 -19.49
C HIS A 257 6.33 12.72 -19.18
N PHE A 258 6.90 13.92 -19.02
CA PHE A 258 6.10 15.12 -18.80
C PHE A 258 5.10 15.31 -19.95
N PRO A 259 3.82 15.62 -19.69
CA PRO A 259 2.78 15.72 -20.72
C PRO A 259 2.89 17.05 -21.50
N TYR A 260 4.01 17.28 -22.19
CA TYR A 260 4.34 18.54 -22.87
C TYR A 260 3.19 19.07 -23.75
N HIS A 261 2.59 18.18 -24.54
CA HIS A 261 1.49 18.52 -25.44
C HIS A 261 0.25 19.03 -24.70
N GLU A 262 -0.10 18.43 -23.56
CA GLU A 262 -1.25 18.87 -22.75
C GLU A 262 -1.05 20.24 -22.11
N TRP A 263 0.20 20.67 -21.99
CA TRP A 263 0.61 21.97 -21.45
C TRP A 263 1.00 22.98 -22.54
N GLY A 264 0.88 22.62 -23.83
CA GLY A 264 1.26 23.49 -24.94
C GLY A 264 2.76 23.77 -25.05
N LEU A 265 3.60 22.86 -24.55
CA LEU A 265 5.06 22.97 -24.56
C LEU A 265 5.67 22.08 -25.65
N PRO A 266 6.84 22.45 -26.22
CA PRO A 266 7.59 21.55 -27.07
C PRO A 266 8.13 20.38 -26.24
N SER A 267 8.10 19.17 -26.81
CA SER A 267 8.63 17.99 -26.14
C SER A 267 10.15 18.10 -25.96
N LEU A 268 10.61 17.88 -24.73
CA LEU A 268 12.04 17.75 -24.41
C LEU A 268 12.46 16.28 -24.25
N ALA A 269 11.54 15.34 -24.52
CA ALA A 269 11.83 13.91 -24.48
C ALA A 269 12.96 13.59 -25.48
N VAL A 270 14.01 12.94 -24.98
CA VAL A 270 15.25 12.71 -25.74
C VAL A 270 15.25 11.31 -26.33
N ILE A 271 14.71 10.34 -25.58
CA ILE A 271 14.71 8.93 -25.93
C ILE A 271 13.28 8.41 -25.84
N PRO A 272 12.66 7.98 -26.95
CA PRO A 272 11.40 7.28 -26.86
C PRO A 272 11.66 5.94 -26.15
N VAL A 273 11.45 5.89 -24.84
CA VAL A 273 11.54 4.65 -24.05
C VAL A 273 10.30 3.84 -24.40
N PRO A 274 10.40 2.76 -25.20
CA PRO A 274 9.22 2.03 -25.63
C PRO A 274 8.57 1.35 -24.43
N GLY A 275 7.26 1.50 -24.30
CA GLY A 275 6.41 0.66 -23.44
C GLY A 275 6.88 0.55 -21.99
N ALA A 276 6.59 1.57 -21.18
CA ALA A 276 6.61 1.47 -19.72
C ALA A 276 5.46 0.57 -19.21
N ASP A 277 5.36 -0.64 -19.75
CA ASP A 277 4.26 -1.57 -19.49
C ASP A 277 4.14 -1.82 -17.99
N LYS A 278 2.98 -1.42 -17.47
CA LYS A 278 2.63 -1.52 -16.07
C LYS A 278 2.33 -2.97 -15.67
N SER A 279 1.81 -3.78 -16.59
CA SER A 279 1.32 -5.11 -16.28
C SER A 279 2.44 -6.04 -15.83
N VAL A 280 3.52 -6.08 -16.61
CA VAL A 280 4.70 -6.88 -16.30
C VAL A 280 5.66 -6.20 -15.31
N LEU A 281 5.42 -4.92 -14.98
CA LEU A 281 6.30 -4.09 -14.16
C LEU A 281 7.71 -3.98 -14.74
N VAL A 282 7.84 -3.32 -15.90
CA VAL A 282 9.14 -3.12 -16.55
C VAL A 282 10.13 -2.34 -15.66
N TRP A 283 11.43 -2.44 -15.97
CA TRP A 283 12.49 -1.97 -15.09
C TRP A 283 12.47 -0.48 -14.73
N PRO A 284 12.11 0.47 -15.62
CA PRO A 284 12.11 1.88 -15.26
C PRO A 284 11.17 2.21 -14.11
N ARG A 285 10.05 1.48 -14.06
CA ARG A 285 8.95 1.64 -13.10
C ARG A 285 9.37 1.34 -11.67
N TRP A 286 9.96 0.17 -11.43
CA TRP A 286 10.38 -0.19 -10.08
C TRP A 286 11.64 0.56 -9.65
N MET A 287 12.51 0.96 -10.59
CA MET A 287 13.69 1.79 -10.29
C MET A 287 13.29 3.19 -9.81
N GLU A 288 12.29 3.79 -10.45
CA GLU A 288 11.76 5.08 -10.03
C GLU A 288 11.12 5.01 -8.64
N ALA A 289 10.24 4.02 -8.42
CA ALA A 289 9.63 3.81 -7.11
C ALA A 289 10.72 3.65 -6.03
N MET A 290 11.75 2.82 -6.29
CA MET A 290 12.88 2.65 -5.38
C MET A 290 13.64 3.96 -5.13
N ALA A 291 13.89 4.77 -6.16
CA ALA A 291 14.54 6.07 -6.03
C ALA A 291 13.75 7.00 -5.09
N ILE A 292 12.42 7.05 -5.23
CA ILE A 292 11.53 7.81 -4.34
C ILE A 292 11.65 7.30 -2.90
N LEU A 293 11.59 5.99 -2.68
CA LEU A 293 11.70 5.40 -1.33
C LEU A 293 13.05 5.73 -0.68
N LEU A 294 14.16 5.58 -1.41
CA LEU A 294 15.50 5.89 -0.90
C LEU A 294 15.62 7.37 -0.53
N LEU A 295 15.14 8.28 -1.38
CA LEU A 295 15.20 9.72 -1.11
C LEU A 295 14.33 10.11 0.10
N VAL A 296 13.10 9.60 0.19
CA VAL A 296 12.19 9.89 1.31
C VAL A 296 12.71 9.32 2.63
N GLN A 297 13.09 8.03 2.63
CA GLN A 297 13.47 7.31 3.84
C GLN A 297 14.89 7.65 4.34
N SER A 298 15.71 8.30 3.51
CA SER A 298 17.02 8.84 3.90
C SER A 298 17.02 10.35 4.18
N SER A 299 15.85 11.02 4.09
CA SER A 299 15.73 12.48 4.24
C SER A 299 15.21 12.88 5.62
N ALA A 300 16.00 13.72 6.31
CA ALA A 300 15.59 14.35 7.56
C ALA A 300 14.44 15.35 7.37
N ARG A 301 14.38 16.02 6.20
CA ARG A 301 13.28 16.94 5.87
C ARG A 301 11.96 16.18 5.70
N ALA A 302 11.99 15.04 5.02
CA ALA A 302 10.81 14.18 4.88
C ALA A 302 10.34 13.64 6.24
N ARG A 303 11.29 13.29 7.13
CA ARG A 303 10.96 12.90 8.51
C ARG A 303 10.32 14.06 9.28
N ARG A 304 10.88 15.26 9.22
CA ARG A 304 10.29 16.43 9.87
C ARG A 304 8.89 16.74 9.32
N PHE A 305 8.71 16.69 8.00
CA PHE A 305 7.43 16.91 7.34
C PHE A 305 6.38 15.88 7.79
N SER A 306 6.75 14.59 7.89
CA SER A 306 5.82 13.54 8.33
C SER A 306 5.35 13.73 9.78
N GLU A 307 6.06 14.50 10.59
CA GLU A 307 5.67 14.87 11.95
C GLU A 307 4.83 16.16 12.03
N MET A 308 4.78 16.97 10.96
CA MET A 308 3.93 18.16 10.88
C MET A 308 2.48 17.81 10.57
N ARG A 309 1.58 18.80 10.70
CA ARG A 309 0.13 18.63 10.46
C ARG A 309 -0.19 18.06 9.07
N GLY A 310 0.47 18.58 8.02
CA GLY A 310 0.28 18.09 6.65
C GLY A 310 0.72 16.63 6.47
N GLY A 311 1.91 16.27 6.95
CA GLY A 311 2.39 14.89 6.91
C GLY A 311 1.55 13.93 7.76
N GLN A 312 1.02 14.39 8.89
CA GLN A 312 0.10 13.60 9.73
C GLN A 312 -1.28 13.42 9.09
N ALA A 313 -1.76 14.40 8.31
CA ALA A 313 -2.97 14.28 7.50
C ALA A 313 -2.81 13.22 6.42
N LEU A 314 -1.66 13.18 5.72
CA LEU A 314 -1.34 12.11 4.77
C LEU A 314 -1.18 10.77 5.50
N ALA A 315 -0.47 10.74 6.62
CA ALA A 315 -0.26 9.52 7.39
C ALA A 315 -1.57 8.94 7.95
N LEU A 316 -2.57 9.77 8.22
CA LEU A 316 -3.91 9.34 8.60
C LEU A 316 -4.54 8.46 7.51
N LEU A 317 -4.50 8.93 6.26
CA LEU A 317 -4.99 8.18 5.10
C LEU A 317 -4.23 6.86 4.94
N GLY A 318 -2.89 6.90 5.02
CA GLY A 318 -2.06 5.69 4.90
C GLY A 318 -2.27 4.66 6.01
N ARG A 319 -2.65 5.06 7.23
CA ARG A 319 -2.96 4.15 8.36
C ARG A 319 -4.26 3.36 8.17
N HIS A 320 -5.17 3.86 7.34
CA HIS A 320 -6.47 3.26 7.01
C HIS A 320 -6.57 3.02 5.50
N SER A 321 -5.46 2.58 4.92
CA SER A 321 -5.28 2.53 3.47
C SER A 321 -6.29 1.64 2.74
N LEU A 322 -6.79 0.58 3.37
CA LEU A 322 -7.72 -0.34 2.72
C LEU A 322 -9.08 0.34 2.56
N GLU A 323 -9.55 0.95 3.63
CA GLU A 323 -10.84 1.65 3.68
C GLU A 323 -10.81 2.90 2.80
N VAL A 324 -9.71 3.65 2.84
CA VAL A 324 -9.49 4.82 1.98
C VAL A 324 -9.42 4.41 0.50
N PHE A 325 -8.67 3.35 0.17
CA PHE A 325 -8.59 2.84 -1.20
C PHE A 325 -9.96 2.43 -1.72
N SER A 326 -10.66 1.55 -1.00
CA SER A 326 -11.95 1.01 -1.46
C SER A 326 -13.03 2.07 -1.58
N LEU A 327 -13.12 3.04 -0.65
CA LEU A 327 -14.04 4.17 -0.82
C LEU A 327 -13.61 5.04 -2.00
N GLY A 328 -12.32 5.35 -2.12
CA GLY A 328 -11.79 6.15 -3.21
C GLY A 328 -12.10 5.56 -4.58
N THR A 329 -11.95 4.24 -4.75
CA THR A 329 -12.28 3.55 -5.99
C THR A 329 -13.77 3.57 -6.32
N VAL A 330 -14.65 3.46 -5.33
CA VAL A 330 -16.10 3.62 -5.55
C VAL A 330 -16.45 5.05 -5.93
N LEU A 331 -15.89 6.04 -5.22
CA LEU A 331 -16.11 7.46 -5.52
C LEU A 331 -15.58 7.84 -6.90
N ASP A 332 -14.44 7.29 -7.30
CA ASP A 332 -13.89 7.44 -8.65
C ASP A 332 -14.86 6.92 -9.72
N LEU A 333 -15.44 5.73 -9.53
CA LEU A 333 -16.45 5.22 -10.46
C LEU A 333 -17.63 6.20 -10.61
N PHE A 334 -18.14 6.74 -9.50
CA PHE A 334 -19.20 7.76 -9.54
C PHE A 334 -18.74 9.04 -10.24
N ALA A 335 -17.50 9.48 -10.01
CA ALA A 335 -16.94 10.65 -10.67
C ALA A 335 -16.87 10.46 -12.20
N ARG A 336 -16.37 9.31 -12.66
CA ARG A 336 -16.31 8.94 -14.08
C ARG A 336 -17.70 8.91 -14.71
N LEU A 337 -18.68 8.29 -14.04
CA LEU A 337 -20.06 8.23 -14.53
C LEU A 337 -20.69 9.61 -14.61
N ALA A 338 -20.51 10.45 -13.58
CA ALA A 338 -21.03 11.81 -13.55
C ALA A 338 -20.41 12.68 -14.65
N MET A 339 -19.09 12.62 -14.84
CA MET A 339 -18.42 13.39 -15.89
C MET A 339 -18.82 12.93 -17.29
N ASN A 340 -19.02 11.62 -17.48
CA ASN A 340 -19.52 11.09 -18.75
C ASN A 340 -20.93 11.59 -19.07
N SER A 341 -21.84 11.58 -18.09
CA SER A 341 -23.25 11.95 -18.31
C SER A 341 -23.50 13.46 -18.33
N PHE A 342 -22.75 14.24 -17.54
CA PHE A 342 -23.02 15.66 -17.30
C PHE A 342 -21.92 16.60 -17.82
N GLY A 343 -20.88 16.04 -18.44
CA GLY A 343 -19.72 16.78 -18.96
C GLY A 343 -18.58 16.92 -17.95
N ASP A 344 -17.40 17.23 -18.48
CA ASP A 344 -16.10 17.26 -17.78
C ASP A 344 -15.61 18.69 -17.50
N GLY A 345 -16.50 19.69 -17.50
CA GLY A 345 -16.13 21.08 -17.24
C GLY A 345 -15.54 21.31 -15.84
N LEU A 346 -14.80 22.42 -15.67
CA LEU A 346 -14.07 22.74 -14.42
C LEU A 346 -14.92 22.66 -13.15
N GLY A 347 -16.19 23.09 -13.22
CA GLY A 347 -17.12 23.00 -12.09
C GLY A 347 -17.38 21.56 -11.64
N MET A 348 -17.58 20.64 -12.60
CA MET A 348 -17.74 19.22 -12.32
C MET A 348 -16.44 18.63 -11.77
N GLN A 349 -15.28 18.95 -12.37
CA GLN A 349 -13.98 18.48 -11.89
C GLN A 349 -13.71 18.89 -10.43
N VAL A 350 -13.99 20.16 -10.08
CA VAL A 350 -13.86 20.65 -8.70
C VAL A 350 -14.81 19.91 -7.77
N LEU A 351 -16.06 19.70 -8.19
CA LEU A 351 -17.06 19.00 -7.39
C LEU A 351 -16.64 17.56 -7.08
N VAL A 352 -16.30 16.76 -8.11
CA VAL A 352 -15.94 15.34 -7.92
C VAL A 352 -14.68 15.20 -7.07
N ASN A 353 -13.69 16.08 -7.25
CA ASN A 353 -12.47 16.08 -6.43
C ASN A 353 -12.74 16.47 -4.98
N LEU A 354 -13.55 17.50 -4.74
CA LEU A 354 -13.92 17.87 -3.37
C LEU A 354 -14.68 16.75 -2.67
N VAL A 355 -15.65 16.14 -3.35
CA VAL A 355 -16.39 14.98 -2.81
C VAL A 355 -15.46 13.81 -2.55
N GLY A 356 -14.57 13.49 -3.49
CA GLY A 356 -13.56 12.44 -3.37
C GLY A 356 -12.65 12.66 -2.15
N LEU A 357 -11.99 13.82 -2.09
CA LEU A 357 -11.03 14.17 -1.04
C LEU A 357 -11.68 14.26 0.34
N LEU A 358 -12.84 14.92 0.44
CA LEU A 358 -13.58 15.02 1.71
C LEU A 358 -14.11 13.66 2.16
N GLY A 359 -14.57 12.82 1.22
CA GLY A 359 -15.05 11.48 1.50
C GLY A 359 -13.96 10.59 2.08
N VAL A 360 -12.81 10.49 1.41
CA VAL A 360 -11.70 9.65 1.89
C VAL A 360 -11.06 10.18 3.17
N TYR A 361 -10.99 11.51 3.34
CA TYR A 361 -10.50 12.10 4.58
C TYR A 361 -11.49 11.89 5.73
N GLY A 362 -12.79 12.06 5.47
CA GLY A 362 -13.87 11.86 6.43
C GLY A 362 -13.90 10.43 6.98
N VAL A 363 -13.83 9.42 6.10
CA VAL A 363 -13.80 8.02 6.55
C VAL A 363 -12.54 7.71 7.36
N ALA A 364 -11.38 8.20 6.95
CA ALA A 364 -10.13 7.97 7.66
C ALA A 364 -10.13 8.63 9.05
N PHE A 365 -10.67 9.86 9.14
CA PHE A 365 -10.82 10.58 10.41
C PHE A 365 -11.79 9.85 11.34
N TRP A 366 -12.94 9.42 10.84
CA TRP A 366 -13.94 8.67 11.60
C TRP A 366 -13.36 7.35 12.16
N LEU A 367 -12.69 6.56 11.31
CA LEU A 367 -12.05 5.31 11.73
C LEU A 367 -10.94 5.52 12.76
N GLU A 368 -10.13 6.58 12.60
CA GLU A 368 -9.07 6.90 13.56
C GLU A 368 -9.64 7.32 14.91
N ARG A 369 -10.73 8.09 14.93
CA ARG A 369 -11.42 8.48 16.15
C ARG A 369 -11.95 7.25 16.91
N HIS A 370 -12.68 6.37 16.23
CA HIS A 370 -13.19 5.13 16.81
C HIS A 370 -12.07 4.22 17.32
N ARG A 371 -10.96 4.11 16.57
CA ARG A 371 -9.79 3.35 17.02
C ARG A 371 -9.20 3.92 18.32
N ARG A 372 -9.12 5.25 18.45
CA ARG A 372 -8.61 5.91 19.66
C ARG A 372 -9.54 5.73 20.85
N GLU A 373 -10.84 5.86 20.64
CA GLU A 373 -11.87 5.63 21.66
C GLU A 373 -11.84 4.16 22.15
N ALA A 374 -11.81 3.19 21.24
CA ALA A 374 -11.69 1.78 21.59
C ALA A 374 -10.39 1.46 22.36
N ALA A 375 -9.26 2.05 21.95
CA ALA A 375 -7.98 1.89 22.65
C ALA A 375 -8.01 2.50 24.06
N PHE A 376 -8.70 3.62 24.23
CA PHE A 376 -8.89 4.27 25.53
C PHE A 376 -9.74 3.41 26.47
N MET A 377 -10.85 2.86 25.98
CA MET A 377 -11.72 1.97 26.76
C MET A 377 -11.00 0.68 27.17
N ALA A 378 -10.29 0.02 26.26
CA ALA A 378 -9.49 -1.16 26.59
C ALA A 378 -8.38 -0.86 27.62
N GLY A 379 -7.79 0.33 27.57
CA GLY A 379 -6.81 0.79 28.55
C GLY A 379 -7.40 1.01 29.94
N ARG A 380 -8.64 1.50 30.04
CA ARG A 380 -9.36 1.61 31.32
C ARG A 380 -9.66 0.23 31.90
N SER A 381 -10.22 -0.68 31.11
CA SER A 381 -10.54 -2.04 31.56
C SER A 381 -9.30 -2.79 32.08
N ARG A 382 -8.14 -2.66 31.42
CA ARG A 382 -6.89 -3.26 31.93
C ARG A 382 -6.44 -2.67 33.27
N ARG A 383 -6.61 -1.36 33.48
CA ARG A 383 -6.27 -0.71 34.75
C ARG A 383 -7.24 -1.10 35.86
N GLU A 384 -8.50 -1.33 35.54
CA GLU A 384 -9.51 -1.83 36.48
C GLU A 384 -9.23 -3.27 36.87
N ILE A 385 -8.92 -4.15 35.92
CA ILE A 385 -8.51 -5.55 36.20
C ILE A 385 -7.25 -5.58 37.06
N ALA A 386 -6.22 -4.79 36.73
CA ALA A 386 -4.99 -4.73 37.50
C ALA A 386 -5.16 -4.14 38.92
N ARG A 387 -6.24 -3.39 39.17
CA ARG A 387 -6.61 -2.91 40.51
C ARG A 387 -7.45 -3.93 41.30
N ALA A 388 -8.12 -4.84 40.61
CA ALA A 388 -8.98 -5.87 41.20
C ALA A 388 -8.23 -7.17 41.50
N GLU A 389 -7.04 -7.39 40.93
CA GLU A 389 -6.15 -8.48 41.35
C GLU A 389 -5.65 -8.22 42.79
N PRO A 390 -5.94 -9.11 43.76
CA PRO A 390 -5.45 -8.95 45.12
C PRO A 390 -3.92 -8.99 45.11
N HIS A 391 -3.30 -8.03 45.78
CA HIS A 391 -1.87 -8.09 46.10
C HIS A 391 -1.61 -9.42 46.82
N PRO A 392 -0.65 -10.28 46.38
CA PRO A 392 -0.29 -11.45 47.16
C PRO A 392 0.16 -10.96 48.53
N GLU A 393 -0.55 -11.35 49.59
CA GLU A 393 -0.15 -11.05 50.95
C GLU A 393 1.29 -11.55 51.14
N PRO A 394 2.19 -10.75 51.73
CA PRO A 394 3.51 -11.24 52.08
C PRO A 394 3.29 -12.40 53.07
N HIS A 395 3.60 -13.62 52.65
CA HIS A 395 3.67 -14.77 53.53
C HIS A 395 4.62 -14.41 54.67
N ASN A 396 4.03 -14.10 55.82
CA ASN A 396 4.75 -13.83 57.04
C ASN A 396 5.33 -15.17 57.51
N GLU A 397 6.60 -15.44 57.19
CA GLU A 397 7.39 -16.45 57.88
C GLU A 397 7.54 -16.02 59.35
N GLN A 398 6.50 -16.27 60.14
CA GLN A 398 6.61 -16.26 61.59
C GLN A 398 7.37 -17.52 62.00
N ARG A 399 8.62 -17.27 62.41
CA ARG A 399 9.41 -18.04 63.35
C ARG A 399 8.55 -18.91 64.27
N GLY A 400 8.70 -20.23 64.15
CA GLY A 400 8.34 -21.21 65.16
C GLY A 400 9.61 -21.90 65.65
N VAL A 401 9.87 -21.71 66.94
CA VAL A 401 10.87 -22.27 67.88
C VAL A 401 11.54 -23.58 67.47
#